data_AF-A0A1H8VQ59-F1
#
_entry.id   AF-A0A1H8VQ59-F1
#
_cell.length_a   1.000
_cell.length_b   1.000
_cell.length_c   1.000
_cell.angle_alpha   90.00
_cell.angle_beta   90.00
_cell.angle_gamma   90.00
#
_symmetry.space_group_name_H-M   'P 1'
#
loop_
_entity.id
_entity.type
_entity.pdbx_description
1 polymer ?
#
loop_
_entity_poly.entity_id
_entity_poly.type
_entity_poly.pdbx_seq_one_letter_code
_entity_poly.pdbx_strand_id
1 'polypeptide(L)' 'REAHVHVDQRVKLTASNGQIIITPVRDEPLTLEQRLEQFDPARHGGEAMAANQRLGAEKW' A
#
# COMPACT_ATOMS: atom_id res chain seq x y z
N ARG A 1 -21.02 -7.01 -21.36
CA ARG A 1 -19.74 -6.64 -20.70
C ARG A 1 -20.06 -5.56 -19.68
N GLU A 2 -20.10 -5.90 -18.40
CA GLU A 2 -20.38 -4.94 -17.32
C GLU A 2 -19.09 -4.24 -16.91
N ALA A 3 -19.19 -3.00 -16.43
CA ALA A 3 -18.05 -2.17 -16.06
C ALA A 3 -17.35 -2.62 -14.75
N HIS A 4 -17.78 -3.72 -14.13
CA HIS A 4 -17.29 -4.22 -12.83
C HIS A 4 -17.24 -3.10 -11.77
N VAL A 5 -18.32 -2.31 -11.72
CA VAL A 5 -18.54 -1.26 -10.72
C VAL A 5 -19.57 -1.75 -9.73
N HIS A 6 -19.31 -1.50 -8.44
CA HIS A 6 -20.21 -1.88 -7.35
C HIS A 6 -20.74 -0.63 -6.63
N VAL A 7 -21.87 -0.78 -5.94
CA VAL A 7 -22.43 0.29 -5.08
C VAL A 7 -21.41 0.65 -3.99
N ASP A 8 -21.31 1.94 -3.67
CA ASP A 8 -20.36 2.52 -2.70
C ASP A 8 -18.87 2.34 -3.04
N GLN A 9 -18.54 1.93 -4.27
CA GLN A 9 -17.15 1.82 -4.71
C GLN A 9 -16.50 3.21 -4.88
N ARG A 10 -15.28 3.35 -4.37
CA ARG A 10 -14.46 4.54 -4.61
C ARG A 10 -14.06 4.62 -6.08
N VAL A 11 -14.15 5.81 -6.66
CA VAL A 11 -13.79 6.07 -8.06
C VAL A 11 -12.94 7.33 -8.19
N LYS A 12 -12.06 7.35 -9.19
CA LYS A 12 -11.39 8.55 -9.66
C LYS A 12 -12.17 9.12 -10.84
N LEU A 13 -12.51 10.41 -10.78
CA LEU A 13 -13.15 11.14 -11.85
C LEU A 13 -12.13 11.98 -12.60
N THR A 14 -12.13 11.89 -13.93
CA THR A 14 -11.34 12.75 -14.79
C THR A 14 -12.25 13.36 -15.86
N ALA A 15 -12.30 14.68 -15.94
CA ALA A 15 -12.98 15.40 -17.01
C ALA A 15 -11.95 15.81 -18.08
N SER A 16 -12.14 15.33 -19.30
CA SER A 16 -11.24 15.64 -20.42
C SER A 16 -11.98 15.58 -21.75
N ASN A 17 -11.75 16.55 -22.63
CA ASN A 17 -12.31 16.60 -23.99
C ASN A 17 -13.83 16.41 -24.05
N GLY A 18 -14.57 17.01 -23.11
CA GLY A 18 -16.03 16.88 -23.04
C GLY A 18 -16.53 15.51 -22.57
N GLN A 19 -15.63 14.63 -22.13
CA GLN A 19 -15.96 13.33 -21.56
C GLN A 19 -15.65 13.29 -20.06
N ILE A 20 -16.43 12.48 -19.35
CA ILE A 20 -16.16 12.12 -17.96
C ILE A 20 -15.70 10.67 -17.95
N ILE A 21 -14.47 10.45 -17.49
CA ILE A 21 -13.88 9.13 -17.29
C ILE A 21 -14.03 8.78 -15.82
N ILE A 22 -14.73 7.69 -15.54
CA ILE A 22 -14.91 7.13 -14.20
C ILE A 22 -14.01 5.88 -14.11
N THR A 23 -12.98 5.93 -13.29
CA THR A 23 -12.06 4.80 -13.08
C THR A 23 -12.27 4.23 -11.67
N PRO A 24 -12.61 2.94 -11.52
CA PRO A 24 -12.74 2.35 -10.20
C PRO A 24 -11.38 2.35 -9.48
N VAL A 25 -11.38 2.81 -8.23
CA VAL A 25 -10.22 2.68 -7.34
C VAL A 25 -10.22 1.24 -6.85
N ARG A 26 -9.15 0.51 -7.16
CA ARG A 26 -8.96 -0.85 -6.66
C ARG A 26 -8.16 -0.78 -5.38
N ASP A 27 -8.81 -1.04 -4.26
CA ASP A 27 -8.15 -1.25 -2.98
C ASP A 27 -7.68 -2.70 -2.89
N GLU A 28 -6.89 -3.12 -3.86
CA GLU A 28 -6.24 -4.43 -3.79
C GLU A 28 -5.20 -4.34 -2.66
N PRO A 29 -5.33 -5.16 -1.60
CA PRO A 29 -4.32 -5.19 -0.56
C PRO A 29 -3.00 -5.60 -1.19
N LEU A 30 -1.94 -4.84 -0.90
CA LEU A 30 -0.60 -5.12 -1.40
C LEU A 30 -0.19 -6.55 -1.02
N THR A 31 0.45 -7.26 -1.95
CA THR A 31 1.07 -8.55 -1.64
C THR A 31 2.19 -8.37 -0.61
N LEU A 32 2.65 -9.47 -0.01
CA LEU A 32 3.80 -9.41 0.88
C LEU A 32 5.03 -8.80 0.19
N GLU A 33 5.33 -9.21 -1.06
CA GLU A 33 6.47 -8.64 -1.79
C GLU A 33 6.33 -7.13 -1.97
N GLN A 34 5.16 -6.66 -2.41
CA GLN A 34 4.92 -5.22 -2.63
C GLN A 34 4.98 -4.39 -1.35
N ARG A 35 4.57 -4.97 -0.22
CA ARG A 35 4.69 -4.32 1.10
C ARG A 35 6.14 -4.19 1.52
N LEU A 36 6.96 -5.21 1.26
CA LEU A 36 8.39 -5.20 1.55
C LEU A 36 9.13 -4.18 0.67
N GLU A 37 8.78 -4.07 -0.62
CA GLU A 37 9.35 -3.05 -1.52
C GLU A 37 9.08 -1.62 -1.06
N GLN A 38 7.94 -1.37 -0.43
CA GLN A 38 7.54 -0.05 0.08
C GLN A 38 7.95 0.19 1.54
N PHE A 39 8.58 -0.79 2.19
CA PHE A 39 8.92 -0.70 3.60
C PHE A 39 10.10 0.26 3.83
N ASP A 40 9.80 1.45 4.33
CA ASP A 40 10.77 2.39 4.89
C ASP A 40 10.97 2.15 6.40
N PRO A 41 12.14 1.66 6.86
CA PRO A 41 12.41 1.43 8.27
C PRO A 41 12.31 2.69 9.15
N ALA A 42 12.59 3.87 8.61
CA ALA A 42 12.51 5.13 9.38
C ALA A 42 11.07 5.55 9.65
N ARG A 43 10.14 5.24 8.74
CA ARG A 43 8.70 5.50 8.90
C ARG A 43 7.94 4.37 9.58
N HIS A 44 8.37 3.12 9.37
CA HIS A 44 7.59 1.94 9.75
C HIS A 44 8.23 1.14 10.90
N GLY A 45 9.47 1.44 11.29
CA GLY A 45 10.19 0.78 12.39
C GLY A 45 9.87 1.37 13.76
N GLY A 46 8.59 1.36 14.17
CA GLY A 46 8.14 1.97 15.43
C GLY A 46 8.56 1.21 16.70
N GLU A 47 8.72 -0.11 16.60
CA GLU A 47 9.09 -0.98 17.73
C GLU A 47 10.56 -1.39 17.64
N ALA A 48 11.45 -0.41 17.73
CA ALA A 48 12.87 -0.69 17.91
C ALA A 48 13.19 -0.79 19.40
N MET A 49 13.47 -1.99 19.89
CA MET A 49 14.10 -2.21 21.19
C MET A 49 15.57 -1.78 21.08
N ALA A 50 15.82 -0.47 21.15
CA ALA A 50 17.16 0.08 21.07
C ALA A 50 18.02 -0.51 22.21
N ALA A 51 19.03 -1.29 21.84
CA ALA A 51 19.99 -1.86 22.77
C ALA A 51 21.40 -1.41 22.37
N ASN A 52 22.16 -0.93 23.35
CA ASN A 52 23.55 -0.49 23.13
C ASN A 52 24.51 -1.65 22.84
N GLN A 53 24.06 -2.88 23.08
CA GLN A 53 24.79 -4.11 22.81
C GLN A 53 23.86 -5.12 22.15
N ARG A 54 24.41 -6.05 21.36
CA ARG A 54 23.64 -7.17 20.82
C ARG A 54 23.13 -8.02 21.99
N LEU A 55 21.81 -8.18 22.08
CA LEU A 55 21.16 -8.95 23.14
C LEU A 55 20.93 -10.41 22.76
N GLY A 56 21.14 -10.76 21.49
CA GLY A 56 20.95 -12.11 20.96
C GLY A 56 22.20 -13.00 21.06
N ALA A 57 21.98 -14.31 21.03
CA ALA A 57 23.04 -15.33 21.07
C ALA A 57 23.65 -15.63 19.69
N GLU A 58 23.24 -14.91 18.64
CA GLU A 58 23.75 -15.11 17.29
C GLU A 58 25.28 -14.89 17.23
N LYS A 59 25.99 -15.99 16.94
CA LYS A 59 27.38 -15.97 16.48
C LYS A 59 27.32 -16.00 14.95
N TRP A 60 27.77 -14.92 14.31
CA TRP A 60 28.11 -14.93 12.90
C TRP A 60 29.45 -15.64 12.70
#